data_AF-A0A537J287-F1
#
_entry.id   AF-A0A537J287-F1
#
_cell.length_a   1.000
_cell.length_b   1.000
_cell.length_c   1.000
_cell.angle_alpha   90.00
_cell.angle_beta   90.00
_cell.angle_gamma   90.00
#
_symmetry.space_group_name_H-M   'P 1'
#
loop_
_entity.id
_entity.type
_entity.pdbx_description
1 polymer ?
#
loop_
_entity_poly.entity_id
_entity_poly.type
_entity_poly.pdbx_seq_one_letter_code
_entity_poly.pdbx_strand_id
1 'polypeptide(L)'
;MKIVDGKVFLSASDLSTHIACPQATFLNLEEAKGLRKPPVQIYGTLHALQQKGEEFERNYLEQLRVQGKKIVEIDKTSRRQALQDTMKAMADGADVIYQARLERNVWNGWADFLVKVDQHSKLGSWSYEVADTKLSRQTKAGAILQICLYSEILSELQGRMPEFMCINNPNGEQKFRVDDFMAFYRLMKKKLTKAILAPHNDYPDPVAHR
;
A
#
# COMPACT_ATOMS: atom_id res chain seq x y z
N MET A 1 -3.02 -2.29 -11.16
CA MET A 1 -2.25 -1.38 -12.02
C MET A 1 -3.18 -0.58 -12.91
N LYS A 2 -2.74 0.56 -13.44
CA LYS A 2 -3.51 1.39 -14.41
C LYS A 2 -2.58 1.96 -15.48
N ILE A 3 -3.09 2.19 -16.69
CA ILE A 3 -2.36 2.90 -17.74
C ILE A 3 -2.98 4.29 -17.91
N VAL A 4 -2.15 5.32 -17.82
CA VAL A 4 -2.53 6.73 -18.06
C VAL A 4 -1.45 7.33 -18.95
N ASP A 5 -1.85 7.93 -20.06
CA ASP A 5 -0.95 8.54 -21.06
C ASP A 5 0.22 7.63 -21.47
N GLY A 6 -0.07 6.33 -21.69
CA GLY A 6 0.92 5.33 -22.08
C GLY A 6 1.88 4.88 -20.97
N LYS A 7 1.75 5.41 -19.74
CA LYS A 7 2.56 5.02 -18.57
C LYS A 7 1.78 4.10 -17.64
N VAL A 8 2.47 3.07 -17.15
CA VAL A 8 1.92 2.13 -16.16
C VAL A 8 2.12 2.68 -14.75
N PHE A 9 1.02 2.84 -14.01
CA PHE A 9 0.99 3.19 -12.60
C PHE A 9 0.71 1.95 -11.76
N LEU A 10 1.51 1.78 -10.69
CA LEU A 10 1.56 0.60 -9.83
C LEU A 10 1.13 0.94 -8.41
N SER A 11 0.44 -0.01 -7.78
CA SER A 11 0.12 0.03 -6.35
C SER A 11 0.87 -1.03 -5.55
N ALA A 12 0.80 -0.92 -4.22
CA ALA A 12 1.27 -1.96 -3.31
C ALA A 12 0.61 -3.33 -3.57
N SER A 13 -0.66 -3.32 -4.00
CA SER A 13 -1.37 -4.54 -4.36
C SER A 13 -0.80 -5.19 -5.61
N ASP A 14 -0.31 -4.42 -6.60
CA ASP A 14 0.37 -5.00 -7.77
C ASP A 14 1.65 -5.74 -7.38
N LEU A 15 2.40 -5.19 -6.42
CA LEU A 15 3.57 -5.86 -5.85
C LEU A 15 3.17 -7.15 -5.13
N SER A 16 2.15 -7.08 -4.28
CA SER A 16 1.58 -8.23 -3.56
C SER A 16 1.11 -9.34 -4.52
N THR A 17 0.40 -8.96 -5.59
CA THR A 17 -0.07 -9.88 -6.64
C THR A 17 1.11 -10.54 -7.36
N HIS A 18 2.16 -9.78 -7.69
CA HIS A 18 3.33 -10.34 -8.38
C HIS A 18 4.05 -11.42 -7.56
N ILE A 19 4.19 -11.21 -6.24
CA ILE A 19 4.80 -12.21 -5.35
C ILE A 19 3.95 -13.47 -5.28
N ALA A 20 2.63 -13.32 -5.22
CA ALA A 20 1.72 -14.44 -5.13
C ALA A 20 1.63 -15.23 -6.45
N CYS A 21 1.59 -14.52 -7.58
CA CYS A 21 1.45 -15.10 -8.91
C CYS A 21 2.00 -14.14 -9.99
N PRO A 22 3.21 -14.40 -10.54
CA PRO A 22 3.76 -13.60 -11.64
C PRO A 22 2.83 -13.57 -12.86
N GLN A 23 2.13 -14.67 -13.15
CA GLN A 23 1.17 -14.71 -14.26
C GLN A 23 -0.02 -13.77 -14.03
N ALA A 24 -0.47 -13.58 -12.79
CA ALA A 24 -1.53 -12.61 -12.48
C ALA A 24 -1.06 -11.17 -12.77
N THR A 25 0.23 -10.86 -12.67
CA THR A 25 0.76 -9.57 -13.14
C THR A 25 0.55 -9.37 -14.64
N PHE A 26 0.82 -10.41 -15.44
CA PHE A 26 0.61 -10.37 -16.88
C PHE A 26 -0.88 -10.17 -17.21
N LEU A 27 -1.78 -10.91 -16.55
CA LEU A 27 -3.22 -10.78 -16.75
C LEU A 27 -3.73 -9.38 -16.38
N ASN A 28 -3.26 -8.82 -15.26
CA ASN A 28 -3.58 -7.45 -14.85
C ASN A 28 -3.06 -6.41 -15.86
N LEU A 29 -1.93 -6.69 -16.53
CA LEU A 29 -1.38 -5.82 -17.58
C LEU A 29 -2.21 -5.89 -18.86
N GLU A 30 -2.68 -7.08 -19.27
CA GLU A 30 -3.61 -7.23 -20.39
C GLU A 30 -4.93 -6.51 -20.14
N GLU A 31 -5.49 -6.67 -18.93
CA GLU A 31 -6.69 -5.96 -18.52
C GLU A 31 -6.50 -4.44 -18.56
N ALA A 32 -5.38 -3.93 -18.01
CA ALA A 32 -5.07 -2.50 -18.04
C ALA A 32 -4.84 -1.94 -19.45
N LYS A 33 -4.44 -2.80 -20.41
CA LYS A 33 -4.34 -2.46 -21.84
C LYS A 33 -5.67 -2.61 -22.60
N GLY A 34 -6.72 -3.11 -21.97
CA GLY A 34 -8.00 -3.41 -22.62
C GLY A 34 -7.99 -4.65 -23.51
N LEU A 35 -6.97 -5.51 -23.39
CA LEU A 35 -6.83 -6.74 -24.19
C LEU A 35 -7.64 -7.92 -23.63
N ARG A 36 -8.14 -7.79 -22.39
CA ARG A 36 -8.88 -8.83 -21.68
C ARG A 36 -9.99 -8.20 -20.84
N LYS A 37 -11.12 -8.92 -20.70
CA LYS A 37 -12.20 -8.55 -19.77
C LYS A 37 -11.86 -9.00 -18.34
N PRO A 38 -12.21 -8.22 -17.31
CA PRO A 38 -12.03 -8.63 -15.93
C PRO A 38 -12.86 -9.90 -15.63
N PRO A 39 -12.39 -10.76 -14.69
CA PRO A 39 -13.15 -11.92 -14.28
C PRO A 39 -14.50 -11.53 -13.67
N VAL A 40 -15.51 -12.39 -13.85
CA VAL A 40 -16.82 -12.21 -13.20
C VAL A 40 -16.66 -12.43 -11.70
N GLN A 41 -16.87 -11.39 -10.91
CA GLN A 41 -16.68 -11.43 -9.46
C GLN A 41 -17.95 -11.93 -8.77
N ILE A 42 -17.85 -12.90 -7.86
CA ILE A 42 -18.97 -13.39 -7.06
C ILE A 42 -18.94 -12.66 -5.70
N TYR A 43 -19.93 -11.80 -5.49
CA TYR A 43 -19.80 -10.64 -4.57
C TYR A 43 -20.11 -10.91 -3.08
N GLY A 44 -20.88 -11.96 -2.74
CA GLY A 44 -21.45 -12.09 -1.37
C GLY A 44 -20.41 -12.15 -0.25
N THR A 45 -19.53 -13.15 -0.28
CA THR A 45 -18.52 -13.36 0.78
C THR A 45 -17.42 -12.29 0.78
N LEU A 46 -17.06 -11.78 -0.40
CA LEU A 46 -16.03 -10.74 -0.55
C LEU A 46 -16.47 -9.41 0.07
N HIS A 47 -17.73 -9.02 -0.16
CA HIS A 47 -18.27 -7.78 0.40
C HIS A 47 -18.30 -7.80 1.93
N ALA A 48 -18.76 -8.91 2.52
CA ALA A 48 -18.78 -9.07 3.98
C ALA A 48 -17.37 -9.01 4.59
N LEU A 49 -16.36 -9.59 3.92
CA LEU A 49 -14.98 -9.53 4.37
C LEU A 49 -14.41 -8.11 4.30
N GLN A 50 -14.73 -7.37 3.23
CA GLN A 50 -14.33 -5.97 3.08
C GLN A 50 -14.93 -5.10 4.18
N GLN A 51 -16.24 -5.21 4.43
CA GLN A 51 -16.93 -4.45 5.48
C GLN A 51 -16.32 -4.67 6.86
N LYS A 52 -15.99 -5.93 7.20
CA LYS A 52 -15.29 -6.25 8.45
C LYS A 52 -13.87 -5.68 8.51
N GLY A 53 -13.18 -5.62 7.38
CA GLY A 53 -11.87 -4.97 7.28
C GLY A 53 -11.96 -3.47 7.60
N GLU A 54 -12.91 -2.77 6.97
CA GLU A 54 -13.16 -1.34 7.20
C GLU A 54 -13.63 -1.06 8.63
N GLU A 55 -14.43 -1.95 9.23
CA GLU A 55 -14.84 -1.85 10.63
C GLU A 55 -13.64 -2.00 11.58
N PHE A 56 -12.76 -2.98 11.33
CA PHE A 56 -11.55 -3.17 12.14
C PHE A 56 -10.63 -1.94 12.07
N GLU A 57 -10.44 -1.38 10.87
CA GLU A 57 -9.67 -0.17 10.65
C GLU A 57 -10.27 1.04 11.40
N ARG A 58 -11.59 1.24 11.30
CA ARG A 58 -12.30 2.29 12.05
C ARG A 58 -12.21 2.11 13.57
N ASN A 59 -12.32 0.88 14.07
CA ASN A 59 -12.19 0.62 15.49
C ASN A 59 -10.79 0.98 16.02
N TYR A 60 -9.74 0.73 15.23
CA TYR A 60 -8.40 1.17 15.58
C TYR A 60 -8.25 2.70 15.55
N LEU A 61 -8.86 3.38 14.56
CA LEU A 61 -8.93 4.84 14.52
C LEU A 61 -9.60 5.42 15.78
N GLU A 62 -10.73 4.86 16.23
CA GLU A 62 -11.40 5.31 17.45
C GLU A 62 -10.53 5.09 18.70
N GLN A 63 -9.78 3.99 18.79
CA GLN A 63 -8.84 3.78 19.89
C GLN A 63 -7.78 4.88 19.95
N LEU A 64 -7.24 5.30 18.80
CA LEU A 64 -6.28 6.41 18.74
C LEU A 64 -6.92 7.74 19.15
N ARG A 65 -8.19 7.99 18.80
CA ARG A 65 -8.92 9.19 19.25
C ARG A 65 -9.13 9.19 20.76
N VAL A 66 -9.52 8.06 21.36
CA VAL A 66 -9.69 7.92 22.81
C VAL A 66 -8.38 8.14 23.57
N GLN A 67 -7.24 7.80 22.96
CA GLN A 67 -5.91 8.12 23.49
C GLN A 67 -5.53 9.60 23.39
N GLY A 68 -6.41 10.46 22.88
CA GLY A 68 -6.18 11.91 22.77
C GLY A 68 -5.24 12.32 21.64
N LYS A 69 -5.00 11.44 20.65
CA LYS A 69 -4.14 11.76 19.50
C LYS A 69 -4.79 12.80 18.60
N LYS A 70 -4.01 13.79 18.13
CA LYS A 70 -4.42 14.70 17.05
C LYS A 70 -4.43 13.93 15.73
N ILE A 71 -5.61 13.55 15.26
CA ILE A 71 -5.78 12.80 14.01
C ILE A 71 -6.21 13.73 12.87
N VAL A 72 -5.58 13.57 11.72
CA VAL A 72 -6.03 14.17 10.45
C VAL A 72 -6.44 13.07 9.50
N GLU A 73 -7.67 13.15 8.98
CA GLU A 73 -8.20 12.19 8.02
C GLU A 73 -8.11 12.77 6.61
N ILE A 74 -7.56 11.99 5.69
CA ILE A 74 -7.42 12.41 4.29
C ILE A 74 -8.60 11.85 3.49
N ASP A 75 -9.29 12.75 2.77
CA ASP A 75 -10.43 12.37 1.95
C ASP A 75 -9.99 11.58 0.71
N LYS A 76 -10.46 10.32 0.62
CA LYS A 76 -10.22 9.42 -0.52
C LYS A 76 -10.88 9.86 -1.81
N THR A 77 -11.94 10.69 -1.75
CA THR A 77 -12.68 11.14 -2.93
C THR A 77 -11.92 12.21 -3.70
N SER A 78 -11.17 13.08 -3.03
CA SER A 78 -10.35 14.13 -3.66
C SER A 78 -8.91 13.67 -3.94
N ARG A 79 -8.76 12.64 -4.78
CA ARG A 79 -7.45 12.01 -5.05
C ARG A 79 -6.38 13.00 -5.55
N ARG A 80 -6.77 14.08 -6.25
CA ARG A 80 -5.86 15.11 -6.77
C ARG A 80 -5.24 15.95 -5.64
N GLN A 81 -5.96 16.17 -4.54
CA GLN A 81 -5.51 16.99 -3.40
C GLN A 81 -4.94 16.14 -2.27
N ALA A 82 -5.36 14.87 -2.16
CA ALA A 82 -5.01 13.99 -1.06
C ALA A 82 -3.50 13.89 -0.75
N LEU A 83 -2.61 13.93 -1.75
CA LEU A 83 -1.16 13.96 -1.52
C LEU A 83 -0.72 15.26 -0.83
N GLN A 84 -1.23 16.40 -1.29
CA GLN A 84 -0.93 17.71 -0.70
C GLN A 84 -1.47 17.81 0.73
N ASP A 85 -2.68 17.30 0.96
CA ASP A 85 -3.29 17.25 2.29
C ASP A 85 -2.49 16.35 3.24
N THR A 86 -2.01 15.21 2.75
CA THR A 86 -1.11 14.32 3.51
C THR A 86 0.18 15.05 3.88
N MET A 87 0.85 15.71 2.92
CA MET A 87 2.07 16.46 3.17
C MET A 87 1.86 17.63 4.14
N LYS A 88 0.72 18.32 4.03
CA LYS A 88 0.35 19.39 4.96
C LYS A 88 0.15 18.85 6.37
N ALA A 89 -0.58 17.74 6.52
CA ALA A 89 -0.78 17.12 7.82
C ALA A 89 0.53 16.66 8.48
N MET A 90 1.49 16.17 7.67
CA MET A 90 2.84 15.82 8.12
C MET A 90 3.62 17.06 8.60
N ALA A 91 3.55 18.17 7.85
CA ALA A 91 4.20 19.42 8.20
C ALA A 91 3.57 20.11 9.43
N ASP A 92 2.26 19.95 9.62
CA ASP A 92 1.52 20.44 10.79
C ASP A 92 1.72 19.55 12.04
N GLY A 93 2.48 18.46 11.90
CA GLY A 93 2.87 17.57 12.99
C GLY A 93 1.70 16.86 13.66
N ALA A 94 0.67 16.47 12.89
CA ALA A 94 -0.43 15.63 13.37
C ALA A 94 0.12 14.33 13.97
N ASP A 95 -0.44 13.85 15.09
CA ASP A 95 0.05 12.64 15.74
C ASP A 95 -0.22 11.40 14.89
N VAL A 96 -1.36 11.39 14.19
CA VAL A 96 -1.77 10.32 13.28
C VAL A 96 -2.39 10.94 12.03
N ILE A 97 -2.02 10.43 10.86
CA ILE A 97 -2.65 10.76 9.59
C ILE A 97 -3.33 9.50 9.08
N TYR A 98 -4.66 9.51 9.05
CA TYR A 98 -5.48 8.40 8.62
C TYR A 98 -5.77 8.50 7.12
N GLN A 99 -5.65 7.38 6.40
CA GLN A 99 -5.78 7.29 4.95
C GLN A 99 -4.77 8.15 4.20
N ALA A 100 -3.51 8.12 4.60
CA ALA A 100 -2.48 8.92 3.97
C ALA A 100 -2.22 8.52 2.51
N ARG A 101 -2.29 9.49 1.60
CA ARG A 101 -1.98 9.30 0.19
C ARG A 101 -0.47 9.38 -0.02
N LEU A 102 0.10 8.33 -0.58
CA LEU A 102 1.53 8.27 -0.90
C LEU A 102 1.71 8.06 -2.40
N GLU A 103 2.50 8.93 -3.04
CA GLU A 103 2.80 8.85 -4.48
C GLU A 103 4.25 9.22 -4.77
N ARG A 104 4.89 8.42 -5.62
CA ARG A 104 6.21 8.72 -6.16
C ARG A 104 6.47 8.00 -7.48
N ASN A 105 6.82 8.76 -8.51
CA ASN A 105 7.03 8.24 -9.87
C ASN A 105 5.79 7.46 -10.34
N VAL A 106 5.94 6.17 -10.66
CA VAL A 106 4.85 5.28 -11.06
C VAL A 106 4.13 4.63 -9.86
N TRP A 107 4.68 4.74 -8.66
CA TRP A 107 4.17 4.07 -7.47
C TRP A 107 3.20 4.96 -6.72
N ASN A 108 2.08 4.39 -6.31
CA ASN A 108 1.09 5.11 -5.51
C ASN A 108 0.25 4.18 -4.64
N GLY A 109 -0.29 4.70 -3.56
CA GLY A 109 -1.15 3.93 -2.67
C GLY A 109 -1.75 4.77 -1.57
N TRP A 110 -2.47 4.09 -0.69
CA TRP A 110 -3.06 4.63 0.51
C TRP A 110 -2.51 3.79 1.66
N ALA A 111 -1.78 4.44 2.57
CA ALA A 111 -1.44 3.84 3.85
C ALA A 111 -2.61 4.10 4.80
N ASP A 112 -3.03 3.07 5.54
CA ASP A 112 -4.12 3.23 6.51
C ASP A 112 -3.74 4.31 7.53
N PHE A 113 -2.50 4.29 8.05
CA PHE A 113 -2.02 5.26 9.03
C PHE A 113 -0.56 5.67 8.78
N LEU A 114 -0.26 6.96 8.99
CA LEU A 114 1.08 7.44 9.30
C LEU A 114 1.10 7.88 10.77
N VAL A 115 2.04 7.35 11.54
CA VAL A 115 2.16 7.62 12.98
C VAL A 115 3.40 8.45 13.24
N LYS A 116 3.23 9.58 13.93
CA LYS A 116 4.32 10.49 14.27
C LYS A 116 5.24 9.86 15.31
N VAL A 117 6.54 10.06 15.12
CA VAL A 117 7.60 9.67 16.06
C VAL A 117 8.59 10.82 16.28
N ASP A 118 9.17 10.89 17.47
CA ASP A 118 10.12 11.93 17.88
C ASP A 118 11.53 11.68 17.32
N GLN A 119 11.63 11.72 15.99
CA GLN A 119 12.86 11.53 15.24
C GLN A 119 13.02 12.67 14.24
N HIS A 120 14.17 13.35 14.24
CA HIS A 120 14.40 14.49 13.37
C HIS A 120 14.32 14.12 11.88
N SER A 121 13.67 14.98 11.09
CA SER A 121 13.51 14.85 9.64
C SER A 121 13.41 16.22 8.96
N LYS A 122 13.13 16.26 7.65
CA LYS A 122 12.85 17.51 6.93
C LYS A 122 11.62 18.27 7.46
N LEU A 123 10.79 17.62 8.28
CA LEU A 123 9.60 18.20 8.91
C LEU A 123 9.93 18.94 10.23
N GLY A 124 11.17 18.83 10.72
CA GLY A 124 11.58 19.37 12.02
C GLY A 124 11.90 18.26 13.01
N SER A 125 11.44 18.38 14.26
CA SER A 125 11.79 17.47 15.36
C SER A 125 11.09 16.11 15.33
N TRP A 126 10.27 15.84 14.32
CA TRP A 126 9.52 14.59 14.18
C TRP A 126 9.61 14.02 12.77
N SER A 127 9.21 12.75 12.66
CA SER A 127 9.04 12.02 11.41
C SER A 127 7.84 11.09 11.53
N TYR A 128 7.56 10.31 10.50
CA TYR A 128 6.44 9.37 10.48
C TYR A 128 6.91 7.95 10.16
N GLU A 129 6.21 6.99 10.76
CA GLU A 129 6.28 5.56 10.45
C GLU A 129 4.95 5.09 9.83
N VAL A 130 5.02 4.08 8.96
CA VAL A 130 3.82 3.52 8.31
C VAL A 130 3.18 2.48 9.23
N ALA A 131 1.86 2.57 9.42
CA ALA A 131 1.07 1.52 10.06
C ALA A 131 -0.12 1.11 9.18
N ASP A 132 -0.36 -0.19 9.08
CA ASP A 132 -1.38 -0.81 8.23
C ASP A 132 -2.25 -1.74 9.07
N THR A 133 -3.56 -1.71 8.86
CA THR A 133 -4.49 -2.59 9.58
C THR A 133 -4.85 -3.80 8.74
N LYS A 134 -4.93 -4.96 9.40
CA LYS A 134 -5.26 -6.23 8.74
C LYS A 134 -6.17 -7.06 9.61
N LEU A 135 -7.33 -7.43 9.08
CA LEU A 135 -8.25 -8.35 9.75
C LEU A 135 -7.67 -9.77 9.92
N SER A 136 -6.71 -10.16 9.07
CA SER A 136 -6.06 -11.46 9.17
C SER A 136 -5.10 -11.52 10.36
N ARG A 137 -5.21 -12.58 11.18
CA ARG A 137 -4.27 -12.87 12.27
C ARG A 137 -2.85 -13.20 11.80
N GLN A 138 -2.70 -13.62 10.54
CA GLN A 138 -1.40 -13.94 9.95
C GLN A 138 -0.94 -12.81 9.04
N THR A 139 0.25 -12.30 9.33
CA THR A 139 0.91 -11.32 8.49
C THR A 139 1.47 -11.98 7.24
N LYS A 140 0.88 -11.69 6.07
CA LYS A 140 1.35 -12.22 4.79
C LYS A 140 2.53 -11.39 4.26
N ALA A 141 3.44 -12.04 3.53
CA ALA A 141 4.59 -11.37 2.90
C ALA A 141 4.19 -10.17 2.02
N GLY A 142 3.05 -10.25 1.32
CA GLY A 142 2.52 -9.12 0.54
C GLY A 142 2.21 -7.88 1.38
N ALA A 143 1.67 -8.05 2.60
CA ALA A 143 1.39 -6.95 3.50
C ALA A 143 2.67 -6.25 3.97
N ILE A 144 3.72 -7.03 4.29
CA ILE A 144 5.05 -6.50 4.62
C ILE A 144 5.64 -5.70 3.45
N LEU A 145 5.56 -6.22 2.23
CA LEU A 145 6.10 -5.53 1.06
C LEU A 145 5.28 -4.29 0.67
N GLN A 146 3.98 -4.27 0.99
CA GLN A 146 3.15 -3.06 0.89
C GLN A 146 3.67 -1.95 1.81
N ILE A 147 3.88 -2.22 3.09
CA ILE A 147 4.39 -1.21 4.03
C ILE A 147 5.86 -0.85 3.79
N CYS A 148 6.67 -1.75 3.19
CA CYS A 148 8.01 -1.41 2.68
C CYS A 148 7.94 -0.34 1.57
N LEU A 149 7.04 -0.54 0.58
CA LEU A 149 6.83 0.43 -0.49
C LEU A 149 6.44 1.80 0.07
N TYR A 150 5.50 1.82 1.01
CA TYR A 150 5.06 3.05 1.64
C TYR A 150 6.16 3.71 2.47
N SER A 151 6.97 2.93 3.18
CA SER A 151 8.13 3.44 3.94
C SER A 151 9.19 4.06 3.02
N GLU A 152 9.45 3.46 1.85
CA GLU A 152 10.33 4.03 0.83
C GLU A 152 9.79 5.37 0.32
N ILE A 153 8.50 5.43 -0.08
CA ILE A 153 7.89 6.69 -0.54
C ILE A 153 7.92 7.76 0.56
N LEU A 154 7.55 7.39 1.77
CA LEU A 154 7.56 8.27 2.93
C LEU A 154 8.96 8.83 3.21
N SER A 155 9.99 8.00 3.04
CA SER A 155 11.38 8.43 3.21
C SER A 155 11.78 9.56 2.26
N GLU A 156 11.25 9.55 1.03
CA GLU A 156 11.51 10.61 0.06
C GLU A 156 10.80 11.92 0.46
N LEU A 157 9.60 11.82 1.05
CA LEU A 157 8.81 12.97 1.52
C LEU A 157 9.43 13.64 2.75
N GLN A 158 9.78 12.86 3.77
CA GLN A 158 10.33 13.39 5.04
C GLN A 158 11.86 13.46 5.06
N GLY A 159 12.54 12.92 4.04
CA GLY A 159 13.99 12.93 3.93
C GLY A 159 14.73 11.93 4.82
N ARG A 160 14.02 10.97 5.41
CA ARG A 160 14.58 9.95 6.29
C ARG A 160 13.78 8.65 6.18
N MET A 161 14.50 7.52 6.08
CA MET A 161 13.88 6.20 6.16
C MET A 161 13.27 5.99 7.56
N PRO A 162 11.99 5.59 7.66
CA PRO A 162 11.42 5.14 8.92
C PRO A 162 12.26 4.01 9.52
N GLU A 163 12.47 4.01 10.84
CA GLU A 163 13.19 2.91 11.48
C GLU A 163 12.31 1.65 11.48
N PHE A 164 11.03 1.84 11.77
CA PHE A 164 10.06 0.78 11.81
C PHE A 164 8.83 1.04 10.93
N MET A 165 8.09 -0.03 10.72
CA MET A 165 6.77 -0.08 10.11
C MET A 165 5.93 -1.12 10.86
N CYS A 166 4.62 -0.89 10.95
CA CYS A 166 3.75 -1.69 11.81
C CYS A 166 2.59 -2.31 11.03
N ILE A 167 2.17 -3.50 11.46
CA ILE A 167 0.89 -4.09 11.09
C ILE A 167 0.08 -4.30 12.36
N ASN A 168 -1.09 -3.69 12.43
CA ASN A 168 -2.04 -3.95 13.49
C ASN A 168 -3.09 -4.97 13.04
N ASN A 169 -3.23 -6.05 13.78
CA ASN A 169 -4.20 -7.10 13.51
C ASN A 169 -4.88 -7.57 14.81
N PRO A 170 -5.79 -8.56 14.79
CA PRO A 170 -6.46 -9.00 16.00
C PRO A 170 -5.53 -9.56 17.10
N ASN A 171 -4.25 -9.84 16.81
CA ASN A 171 -3.27 -10.25 17.82
C ASN A 171 -2.51 -9.05 18.42
N GLY A 172 -2.81 -7.82 17.97
CA GLY A 172 -2.14 -6.59 18.37
C GLY A 172 -1.19 -6.04 17.32
N GLU A 173 -0.42 -5.04 17.73
CA GLU A 173 0.58 -4.39 16.89
C GLU A 173 1.82 -5.29 16.74
N GLN A 174 2.21 -5.53 15.49
CA GLN A 174 3.49 -6.14 15.14
C GLN A 174 4.38 -5.08 14.50
N LYS A 175 5.54 -4.86 15.11
CA LYS A 175 6.52 -3.86 14.69
C LYS A 175 7.68 -4.52 13.97
N PHE A 176 8.03 -4.00 12.80
CA PHE A 176 9.07 -4.53 11.91
C PHE A 176 10.11 -3.46 11.63
N ARG A 177 11.40 -3.77 11.74
CA ARG A 177 12.45 -2.85 11.27
C ARG A 177 12.41 -2.79 9.75
N VAL A 178 12.39 -1.60 9.16
CA VAL A 178 12.28 -1.45 7.71
C VAL A 178 13.47 -2.14 7.00
N ASP A 179 14.68 -1.90 7.50
CA ASP A 179 15.93 -2.40 6.89
C ASP A 179 16.00 -3.92 6.74
N ASP A 180 15.35 -4.68 7.63
CA ASP A 180 15.34 -6.15 7.60
C ASP A 180 14.65 -6.69 6.34
N PHE A 181 13.77 -5.89 5.71
CA PHE A 181 12.97 -6.30 4.55
C PHE A 181 13.37 -5.60 3.25
N MET A 182 14.14 -4.50 3.32
CA MET A 182 14.42 -3.66 2.16
C MET A 182 15.17 -4.38 1.03
N ALA A 183 16.03 -5.35 1.34
CA ALA A 183 16.73 -6.13 0.33
C ALA A 183 15.75 -6.99 -0.51
N PHE A 184 14.87 -7.73 0.17
CA PHE A 184 13.86 -8.55 -0.50
C PHE A 184 12.82 -7.70 -1.23
N TYR A 185 12.41 -6.59 -0.63
CA TYR A 185 11.55 -5.58 -1.27
C TYR A 185 12.13 -5.10 -2.60
N ARG A 186 13.40 -4.65 -2.61
CA ARG A 186 14.07 -4.17 -3.83
C ARG A 186 14.13 -5.24 -4.91
N LEU A 187 14.39 -6.49 -4.54
CA LEU A 187 14.37 -7.63 -5.47
C LEU A 187 12.99 -7.82 -6.11
N MET A 188 11.93 -7.85 -5.29
CA MET A 188 10.56 -8.07 -5.78
C MET A 188 10.06 -6.89 -6.63
N LYS A 189 10.37 -5.66 -6.22
CA LYS A 189 10.10 -4.45 -7.00
C LYS A 189 10.76 -4.54 -8.38
N LYS A 190 12.05 -4.91 -8.43
CA LYS A 190 12.80 -5.09 -9.69
C LYS A 190 12.18 -6.18 -10.58
N LYS A 191 11.77 -7.32 -10.00
CA LYS A 191 11.12 -8.41 -10.74
C LYS A 191 9.79 -7.95 -11.37
N LEU A 192 8.94 -7.25 -10.60
CA LEU A 192 7.69 -6.69 -11.11
C LEU A 192 7.95 -5.69 -12.25
N THR A 193 8.86 -4.73 -12.05
CA THR A 193 9.19 -3.76 -13.09
C THR A 193 9.70 -4.44 -14.37
N LYS A 194 10.53 -5.48 -14.24
CA LYS A 194 11.00 -6.27 -15.39
C LYS A 194 9.84 -6.99 -16.09
N ALA A 195 8.94 -7.60 -15.34
CA ALA A 195 7.78 -8.32 -15.89
C ALA A 195 6.83 -7.41 -16.68
N ILE A 196 6.73 -6.13 -16.30
CA ILE A 196 5.91 -5.14 -17.02
C ILE A 196 6.60 -4.66 -18.31
N LEU A 197 7.92 -4.51 -18.29
CA LEU A 197 8.70 -4.04 -19.45
C LEU A 197 8.91 -5.12 -20.51
N ALA A 198 9.12 -6.36 -20.07
CA ALA A 198 9.29 -7.53 -20.92
C ALA A 198 8.28 -8.60 -20.49
N PRO A 199 6.98 -8.43 -20.81
CA PRO A 199 5.96 -9.40 -20.46
C PRO A 199 6.25 -10.72 -21.19
N HIS A 200 6.48 -11.77 -20.41
CA HIS A 200 6.61 -13.12 -20.92
C HIS A 200 5.27 -13.83 -20.77
N ASN A 201 4.77 -14.39 -21.87
CA ASN A 201 3.53 -15.13 -21.88
C ASN A 201 3.83 -16.63 -21.74
N ASP A 202 3.84 -17.13 -20.51
CA ASP A 202 3.93 -18.57 -20.22
C ASP A 202 2.54 -19.24 -20.26
N TYR A 203 1.56 -18.62 -20.93
CA TYR A 203 0.23 -19.21 -21.05
C TYR A 203 0.31 -20.47 -21.91
N PRO A 204 -0.24 -21.61 -21.45
CA PRO A 204 -0.26 -22.83 -22.25
C PRO A 204 -1.04 -22.60 -23.55
N ASP A 205 -0.64 -23.29 -24.62
CA ASP A 205 -1.31 -23.18 -25.91
C ASP A 205 -2.83 -23.39 -25.75
N PRO A 206 -3.66 -22.46 -26.26
CA PRO A 206 -5.11 -22.58 -26.12
C PRO A 206 -5.58 -23.85 -26.84
N VAL A 207 -6.11 -24.79 -26.07
CA VAL A 207 -6.75 -25.99 -26.62
C VAL A 207 -8.15 -25.64 -27.10
N ALA A 208 -8.52 -26.10 -28.30
CA ALA A 208 -9.88 -25.92 -28.81
C ALA A 208 -10.86 -26.61 -27.85
N HIS A 209 -11.77 -25.83 -27.25
CA HIS A 209 -12.93 -26.39 -26.55
C HIS A 209 -13.85 -26.99 -27.62
N ARG A 210 -13.84 -28.32 -27.75
CA ARG A 210 -14.84 -29.08 -28.52
C ARG A 210 -16.09 -29.28 -27.69
#